data_AF-A0A4Q3N7X3-F1
#
_entry.id   AF-A0A4Q3N7X3-F1
#
_cell.length_a   1.000
_cell.length_b   1.000
_cell.length_c   1.000
_cell.angle_alpha   90.00
_cell.angle_beta   90.00
_cell.angle_gamma   90.00
#
_symmetry.space_group_name_H-M   'P 1'
#
loop_
_entity.id
_entity.type
_entity.pdbx_description
1 polymer ?
#
loop_
_entity_poly.entity_id
_entity_poly.type
_entity_poly.pdbx_seq_one_letter_code
_entity_poly.pdbx_strand_id
1 'polypeptide(L)'
;GCTYPASGIDHIIYNCATPIDDERMMLVQWLYRNDSEEACSTQQLIDWDAAITAEDRDILEATDADACVDTTRRMEFHMPSDKPGLVIRQQLLQLLRAHGEEEIHRGNVGKAAGVAA
;
A
#
# COMPACT_ATOMS: atom_id res chain seq x y z
N GLY A 1 11.15 8.96 5.04
CA GLY A 1 12.58 8.66 5.21
C GLY A 1 12.88 8.51 6.67
N CYS A 2 13.81 7.64 7.02
CA CYS A 2 14.31 7.46 8.38
C CYS A 2 15.73 8.03 8.47
N THR A 3 15.92 8.98 9.38
CA THR A 3 17.24 9.52 9.75
C THR A 3 17.67 8.89 11.06
N TYR A 4 18.90 8.40 11.13
CA TYR A 4 19.51 7.83 12.32
C TYR A 4 20.45 8.87 12.95
N PRO A 5 20.03 9.62 14.00
CA PRO A 5 20.77 10.79 14.46
C PRO A 5 22.17 10.48 14.99
N ALA A 6 22.38 9.27 15.54
CA ALA A 6 23.66 8.84 16.09
C ALA A 6 24.70 8.52 14.99
N SER A 7 24.27 8.01 13.84
CA SER A 7 25.16 7.66 12.72
C SER A 7 25.19 8.72 11.61
N GLY A 8 24.19 9.62 11.57
CA GLY A 8 24.02 10.57 10.46
C GLY A 8 23.57 9.93 9.15
N ILE A 9 23.15 8.66 9.19
CA ILE A 9 22.70 7.91 8.01
C ILE A 9 21.22 8.18 7.76
N ASP A 10 20.86 8.37 6.50
CA ASP A 10 19.51 8.59 6.00
C ASP A 10 19.14 7.49 5.01
N HIS A 11 18.05 6.79 5.27
CA HIS A 11 17.50 5.78 4.38
C HIS A 11 16.05 6.11 4.00
N ILE A 12 15.75 6.04 2.71
CA ILE A 12 14.40 6.28 2.19
C ILE A 12 14.02 5.14 1.27
N ILE A 13 13.07 4.32 1.72
CA ILE A 13 12.43 3.31 0.88
C ILE A 13 11.26 3.98 0.15
N TYR A 14 11.16 3.71 -1.14
CA TYR A 14 10.05 4.14 -1.97
C TYR A 14 9.31 2.91 -2.50
N ASN A 15 8.03 2.78 -2.13
CA ASN A 15 7.18 1.65 -2.50
C ASN A 15 6.06 2.12 -3.40
N CYS A 16 5.99 1.54 -4.60
CA CYS A 16 4.94 1.80 -5.58
C CYS A 16 4.12 0.53 -5.79
N ALA A 17 2.92 0.49 -5.21
CA ALA A 17 1.90 -0.51 -5.51
C ALA A 17 1.07 -0.03 -6.72
N THR A 18 1.33 -0.60 -7.89
CA THR A 18 0.66 -0.22 -9.14
C THR A 18 -0.37 -1.28 -9.51
N PRO A 19 -1.68 -0.95 -9.56
CA PRO A 19 -2.71 -1.92 -9.92
C PRO A 19 -2.53 -2.40 -11.37
N ILE A 20 -2.72 -3.70 -11.60
CA ILE A 20 -2.78 -4.31 -12.94
C ILE A 20 -4.24 -4.63 -13.26
N ASP A 21 -4.94 -5.23 -12.32
CA ASP A 21 -6.38 -5.48 -12.31
C ASP A 21 -6.89 -5.60 -10.85
N ASP A 22 -8.14 -6.01 -10.66
CA ASP A 22 -8.80 -6.06 -9.34
C ASP A 22 -8.15 -7.04 -8.34
N GLU A 23 -7.39 -8.04 -8.81
CA GLU A 23 -6.76 -9.06 -7.95
C GLU A 23 -5.23 -9.03 -7.97
N ARG A 24 -4.63 -8.20 -8.84
CA ARG A 24 -3.18 -8.19 -9.08
C ARG A 24 -2.61 -6.78 -9.10
N MET A 25 -1.46 -6.62 -8.47
CA MET A 25 -0.66 -5.41 -8.52
C MET A 25 0.81 -5.73 -8.77
N MET A 26 1.55 -4.76 -9.30
CA MET A 26 3.00 -4.78 -9.32
C MET A 26 3.53 -3.90 -8.20
N LEU A 27 4.35 -4.48 -7.31
CA LEU A 27 5.11 -3.74 -6.31
C LEU A 27 6.50 -3.44 -6.87
N VAL A 28 6.83 -2.16 -7.00
CA VAL A 28 8.19 -1.69 -7.32
C VAL A 28 8.74 -0.98 -6.10
N GLN A 29 9.85 -1.47 -5.58
CA GLN A 29 10.54 -0.93 -4.41
C GLN A 29 11.97 -0.54 -4.77
N TRP A 30 12.42 0.61 -4.27
CA TRP A 30 13.84 0.97 -4.27
C TRP A 30 14.21 1.76 -3.02
N LEU A 31 15.51 1.73 -2.70
CA LEU A 31 16.09 2.37 -1.53
C LEU A 31 17.07 3.47 -1.96
N TYR A 32 16.86 4.68 -1.46
CA TYR A 32 17.90 5.70 -1.43
C TYR A 32 18.70 5.58 -0.13
N ARG A 33 20.03 5.55 -0.29
CA ARG A 33 21.00 5.42 0.81
C ARG A 33 22.10 6.48 0.70
N ASN A 34 22.63 6.93 1.84
CA ASN A 34 23.72 7.92 1.92
C ASN A 34 24.98 7.39 2.64
N ASP A 35 25.00 6.12 3.01
CA ASP A 35 26.18 5.41 3.51
C ASP A 35 27.06 4.89 2.35
N SER A 36 28.07 4.07 2.65
CA SER A 36 29.01 3.54 1.66
C SER A 36 29.00 2.01 1.58
N GLU A 37 29.53 1.47 0.48
CA GLU A 37 29.60 0.03 0.24
C GLU A 37 30.47 -0.68 1.29
N GLU A 38 31.49 -0.01 1.83
CA GLU A 38 32.34 -0.53 2.90
C GLU A 38 31.61 -0.66 4.23
N ALA A 39 30.63 0.21 4.49
CA ALA A 39 29.82 0.18 5.71
C ALA A 39 28.74 -0.90 5.64
N CYS A 40 28.09 -1.04 4.48
CA CYS A 40 27.09 -2.06 4.20
C CYS A 40 27.05 -2.34 2.70
N SER A 41 27.18 -3.60 2.29
CA SER A 41 27.14 -3.89 0.85
C SER A 41 25.74 -3.72 0.29
N THR A 42 25.65 -3.29 -0.96
CA THR A 42 24.38 -3.16 -1.68
C THR A 42 23.65 -4.49 -1.76
N GLN A 43 24.37 -5.61 -1.92
CA GLN A 43 23.76 -6.93 -1.96
C GLN A 43 23.11 -7.31 -0.62
N GLN A 44 23.75 -6.99 0.50
CA GLN A 44 23.16 -7.26 1.83
C GLN A 44 21.84 -6.51 2.03
N LEU A 45 21.73 -5.27 1.55
CA LEU A 45 20.48 -4.51 1.61
C LEU A 45 19.40 -5.11 0.72
N ILE A 46 19.76 -5.51 -0.50
CA ILE A 46 18.83 -6.17 -1.44
C ILE A 46 18.29 -7.48 -0.84
N ASP A 47 19.17 -8.32 -0.29
CA ASP A 47 18.78 -9.61 0.29
C ASP A 47 17.85 -9.43 1.50
N TRP A 48 18.10 -8.40 2.31
CA TRP A 48 17.26 -8.06 3.45
C TRP A 48 15.87 -7.54 3.02
N ASP A 49 15.82 -6.59 2.10
CA ASP A 49 14.56 -6.06 1.54
C ASP A 49 13.74 -7.15 0.84
N ALA A 50 14.40 -8.09 0.16
CA ALA A 50 13.75 -9.21 -0.52
C ALA A 50 13.04 -10.15 0.47
N ALA A 51 13.65 -10.41 1.63
CA ALA A 51 13.04 -11.23 2.68
C ALA A 51 11.77 -10.56 3.25
N ILE A 52 11.81 -9.26 3.50
CA ILE A 52 10.65 -8.49 4.01
C ILE A 52 9.55 -8.42 2.96
N THR A 53 9.91 -8.14 1.71
CA THR A 53 8.95 -8.09 0.61
C THR A 53 8.24 -9.44 0.40
N ALA A 54 8.95 -10.56 0.63
CA ALA A 54 8.36 -11.89 0.58
C ALA A 54 7.36 -12.12 1.73
N GLU A 55 7.69 -11.68 2.95
CA GLU A 55 6.77 -11.72 4.09
C GLU A 55 5.51 -10.89 3.82
N ASP A 56 5.66 -9.64 3.37
CA ASP A 56 4.55 -8.75 3.05
C ASP A 56 3.65 -9.34 1.96
N ARG A 57 4.25 -9.93 0.92
CA ARG A 57 3.49 -10.62 -0.14
C ARG A 57 2.63 -11.73 0.44
N ASP A 58 3.22 -12.60 1.26
CA ASP A 58 2.50 -13.76 1.82
C ASP A 58 1.31 -13.30 2.70
N ILE A 59 1.45 -12.17 3.41
CA ILE A 59 0.35 -11.56 4.18
C ILE A 59 -0.72 -11.00 3.26
N LEU A 60 -0.34 -10.19 2.25
CA LEU A 60 -1.29 -9.55 1.33
C LEU A 60 -2.09 -10.58 0.53
N GLU A 61 -1.43 -11.64 0.03
CA GLU A 61 -2.07 -12.72 -0.74
C GLU A 61 -2.99 -13.59 0.12
N ALA A 62 -2.89 -13.53 1.45
CA ALA A 62 -3.81 -14.19 2.37
C ALA A 62 -5.06 -13.33 2.71
N THR A 63 -5.10 -12.06 2.29
CA THR A 63 -6.23 -11.16 2.52
C THR A 63 -7.20 -11.13 1.34
N ASP A 64 -8.45 -10.70 1.56
CA ASP A 64 -9.41 -10.50 0.47
C ASP A 64 -8.96 -9.31 -0.40
N ALA A 65 -8.79 -9.54 -1.70
CA ALA A 65 -8.40 -8.51 -2.65
C ALA A 65 -9.46 -7.40 -2.76
N ASP A 66 -10.73 -7.69 -2.46
CA ASP A 66 -11.82 -6.70 -2.47
C ASP A 66 -11.90 -5.91 -1.15
N ALA A 67 -10.78 -5.33 -0.74
CA ALA A 67 -10.68 -4.54 0.49
C ALA A 67 -11.48 -3.23 0.38
N CYS A 68 -12.38 -2.99 1.32
CA CYS A 68 -13.27 -1.83 1.30
C CYS A 68 -12.50 -0.52 1.62
N VAL A 69 -12.49 0.39 0.66
CA VAL A 69 -11.97 1.76 0.79
C VAL A 69 -12.97 2.64 1.55
N ASP A 70 -14.28 2.46 1.34
CA ASP A 70 -15.33 3.19 2.07
C ASP A 70 -15.51 2.69 3.51
N THR A 71 -14.79 3.33 4.42
CA THR A 71 -14.81 3.04 5.86
C THR A 71 -16.18 3.27 6.51
N THR A 72 -17.11 3.98 5.86
CA THR A 72 -18.47 4.19 6.40
C THR A 72 -19.30 2.91 6.41
N ARG A 73 -18.90 1.89 5.63
CA ARG A 73 -19.53 0.56 5.60
C ARG A 73 -19.26 -0.28 6.85
N ARG A 74 -18.27 0.10 7.66
CA ARG A 74 -17.93 -0.55 8.94
C ARG A 74 -17.70 -2.07 8.83
N MET A 75 -17.03 -2.48 7.75
CA MET A 75 -16.70 -3.90 7.49
C MET A 75 -15.50 -4.38 8.31
N GLU A 76 -14.63 -3.47 8.74
CA GLU A 76 -13.39 -3.77 9.47
C GLU A 76 -13.38 -3.04 10.82
N PHE A 77 -12.76 -3.65 11.82
CA PHE A 77 -12.47 -2.99 13.10
C PHE A 77 -11.06 -2.39 13.05
N HIS A 78 -10.94 -1.13 13.47
CA HIS A 78 -9.68 -0.40 13.38
C HIS A 78 -9.03 -0.20 14.74
N MET A 79 -7.72 -0.28 14.75
CA MET A 79 -6.83 0.05 15.86
C MET A 79 -6.23 1.46 15.66
N PRO A 80 -5.73 2.12 16.72
CA PRO A 80 -5.10 3.44 16.58
C PRO A 80 -3.95 3.50 15.56
N SER A 81 -3.25 2.38 15.36
CA SER A 81 -2.18 2.21 14.36
C SER A 81 -2.66 2.35 12.92
N ASP A 82 -3.95 2.12 12.65
CA ASP A 82 -4.49 2.07 11.29
C ASP A 82 -4.80 3.45 10.72
N LYS A 83 -4.66 4.50 11.55
CA LYS A 83 -4.94 5.88 11.17
C LYS A 83 -4.31 6.30 9.84
N PRO A 84 -3.03 5.99 9.52
CA PRO A 84 -2.46 6.32 8.22
C PRO A 84 -3.19 5.64 7.05
N GLY A 85 -3.54 4.35 7.19
CA GLY A 85 -4.29 3.61 6.19
C GLY A 85 -5.68 4.20 5.95
N LEU A 86 -6.39 4.60 7.02
CA LEU A 86 -7.70 5.26 6.91
C LEU A 86 -7.62 6.61 6.18
N VAL A 87 -6.56 7.39 6.41
CA VAL A 87 -6.32 8.65 5.69
C VAL A 87 -6.08 8.39 4.21
N ILE A 88 -5.28 7.37 3.85
CA ILE A 88 -5.04 7.00 2.45
C ILE A 88 -6.36 6.59 1.77
N ARG A 89 -7.19 5.76 2.42
CA ARG A 89 -8.51 5.37 1.91
C ARG A 89 -9.40 6.59 1.66
N GLN A 90 -9.41 7.57 2.58
CA GLN A 90 -10.15 8.81 2.40
C GLN A 90 -9.65 9.62 1.20
N GLN A 91 -8.33 9.74 1.03
CA GLN A 91 -7.72 10.45 -0.10
C GLN A 91 -8.02 9.76 -1.44
N LEU A 92 -7.98 8.43 -1.48
CA LEU A 92 -8.30 7.65 -2.67
C LEU A 92 -9.77 7.83 -3.09
N LEU A 93 -10.72 7.76 -2.15
CA LEU A 93 -12.14 8.02 -2.45
C LEU A 93 -12.38 9.45 -2.94
N GLN A 94 -11.69 10.43 -2.37
CA GLN A 94 -11.78 11.81 -2.85
C GLN A 94 -11.25 11.95 -4.28
N LEU A 95 -10.16 11.25 -4.60
CA LEU A 95 -9.60 11.22 -5.95
C LEU A 95 -10.60 10.63 -6.95
N LEU A 96 -11.15 9.44 -6.68
CA LEU A 96 -12.16 8.81 -7.52
C LEU A 96 -13.34 9.77 -7.79
N ARG A 97 -13.91 10.35 -6.73
CA ARG A 97 -15.03 11.30 -6.85
C ARG A 97 -14.67 12.55 -7.66
N ALA A 98 -13.46 13.07 -7.51
CA ALA A 98 -12.98 14.22 -8.28
C ALA A 98 -12.92 13.93 -9.79
N HIS A 99 -12.77 12.65 -10.16
CA HIS A 99 -12.80 12.17 -11.54
C HIS A 99 -14.17 11.63 -11.97
N GLY A 100 -15.21 11.78 -11.14
CA GLY A 100 -16.56 11.29 -11.44
C GLY A 100 -16.74 9.77 -11.26
N GLU A 101 -15.79 9.13 -10.59
CA GLU A 101 -15.79 7.70 -10.30
C GLU A 101 -16.29 7.42 -8.88
N GLU A 102 -16.78 6.21 -8.67
CA GLU A 102 -17.11 5.67 -7.35
C GLU A 102 -16.34 4.38 -7.11
N GLU A 103 -16.13 4.03 -5.85
CA GLU A 103 -15.59 2.71 -5.48
C GLU A 103 -16.50 1.62 -6.03
N ILE A 104 -15.91 0.60 -6.66
CA ILE A 104 -16.59 -0.66 -6.98
C ILE A 104 -16.13 -1.69 -5.94
N HIS A 105 -17.08 -2.21 -5.17
CA HIS A 105 -16.84 -3.19 -4.11
C HIS A 105 -17.97 -4.22 -4.15
N ARG A 106 -17.75 -5.50 -3.87
CA ARG A 106 -18.82 -6.54 -3.94
C ARG A 106 -20.10 -6.14 -3.19
N GLY A 107 -19.98 -5.38 -2.09
CA GLY A 107 -21.11 -4.82 -1.34
C GLY A 107 -21.94 -3.72 -2.05
N ASN A 108 -21.50 -3.14 -3.17
CA ASN A 108 -22.26 -2.16 -3.99
C ASN A 108 -22.42 -2.52 -5.47
N VAL A 109 -21.77 -3.58 -5.97
CA VAL A 109 -21.90 -4.05 -7.37
C VAL A 109 -23.38 -4.27 -7.75
N GLY A 110 -24.22 -4.75 -6.82
CA GLY A 110 -25.66 -4.89 -7.05
C GLY A 110 -26.45 -3.58 -7.22
N LYS A 111 -25.92 -2.44 -6.77
CA LYS A 111 -26.51 -1.10 -7.02
C LYS A 111 -25.99 -0.48 -8.32
N ALA A 112 -24.72 -0.71 -8.67
CA ALA A 112 -24.13 -0.24 -9.92
C ALA A 112 -24.76 -0.91 -11.16
N ALA A 113 -25.08 -2.21 -11.07
CA ALA A 113 -25.78 -2.94 -12.14
C ALA A 113 -27.24 -2.48 -12.37
N GLY A 114 -27.82 -1.69 -11.45
CA GLY A 114 -29.17 -1.14 -11.56
C GLY A 114 -29.27 0.21 -12.29
N VAL A 115 -28.17 0.74 -12.82
CA VAL A 115 -28.12 2.00 -13.59
C VAL A 115 -28.26 1.76 -15.11
N ALA A 116 -28.56 0.53 -15.53
CA ALA A 116 -28.97 0.19 -16.88
C ALA A 116 -30.33 -0.52 -16.88
N ALA A 117 -31.41 0.26 -16.86
CA ALA A 117 -32.73 -0.08 -17.38
C ALA A 117 -33.43 1.19 -17.87
#